data_AF-A0AAV3SKU6-F1
#
_entry.id   AF-A0AAV3SKU6-F1
#
_cell.length_a   1.000
_cell.length_b   1.000
_cell.length_c   1.000
_cell.angle_alpha   90.00
_cell.angle_beta   90.00
_cell.angle_gamma   90.00
#
_symmetry.space_group_name_H-M   'P 1'
#
loop_
_entity.id
_entity.type
_entity.pdbx_description
1 polymer ?
#
loop_
_entity_poly.entity_id
_entity_poly.type
_entity_poly.pdbx_seq_one_letter_code
_entity_poly.pdbx_strand_id
1 'polypeptide(L)'
;MKSFYRTLDKKKAYAGNPVTEPLSDYRDEYGNEFGSGRPYIPFSRLQKFLNWLDTPFGRASWLLAFKQAIRKGEALNVDLRCLNLDHPVFSSVVNNHDVVLDQRVRDRPDTILVYGGFNEGAEVPNDSITDWEGPGEVREAGNKRKQETGSVLPVDSELKTALIELLLVRPPTYSLDVHPLFAIGAGKPRRITSTSTGHRLWVTDSHIDSIQRWSEQESLSECQTCDSDRLLQRNPADGEKTGRRYRCQNCSAVHWRSIHWEQGLEMSQKMVYHQGRHTFSSAHSPKNSGLHDSAIPDAVRKEGVRGDSNQQGDTEDSIYVEGQYQDFEQDVRRPYLDGIYKFGVYDDPIPAVGEGWKR
;
A
#
# COMPACT_ATOMS: atom_id res chain seq x y z
N MET A 1 2.90 -9.20 -29.50
CA MET A 1 2.52 -7.95 -30.21
C MET A 1 3.70 -7.02 -30.56
N LYS A 2 4.61 -6.65 -29.64
CA LYS A 2 5.73 -5.72 -29.97
C LYS A 2 6.70 -6.18 -31.07
N SER A 3 6.94 -7.49 -31.23
CA SER A 3 7.82 -8.01 -32.29
C SER A 3 7.20 -7.93 -33.69
N PHE A 4 5.87 -7.96 -33.77
CA PHE A 4 5.11 -7.87 -35.02
C PHE A 4 5.26 -6.46 -35.64
N TYR A 5 5.05 -5.41 -34.83
CA TYR A 5 5.17 -4.02 -35.30
C TYR A 5 6.61 -3.63 -35.68
N ARG A 6 7.62 -4.12 -34.94
CA ARG A 6 9.04 -3.95 -35.34
C ARG A 6 9.36 -4.56 -36.70
N THR A 7 8.69 -5.65 -37.05
CA THR A 7 8.90 -6.34 -38.33
C THR A 7 8.29 -5.58 -39.49
N LEU A 8 7.11 -4.99 -39.29
CA LEU A 8 6.43 -4.17 -40.28
C LEU A 8 7.17 -2.85 -40.56
N ASP A 9 7.73 -2.22 -39.52
CA ASP A 9 8.53 -1.00 -39.62
C ASP A 9 9.85 -1.24 -40.37
N LYS A 10 10.55 -2.35 -40.06
CA LYS A 10 11.76 -2.79 -40.80
C LYS A 10 11.51 -3.04 -42.28
N LYS A 11 10.32 -3.53 -42.64
CA LYS A 11 9.94 -3.83 -44.03
C LYS A 11 9.34 -2.62 -44.76
N LYS A 12 9.27 -1.44 -44.12
CA LYS A 12 8.61 -0.23 -44.65
C LYS A 12 7.21 -0.52 -45.20
N ALA A 13 6.48 -1.42 -44.54
CA ALA A 13 5.22 -1.96 -45.05
C ALA A 13 4.01 -1.03 -44.82
N TYR A 14 4.21 0.15 -44.21
CA TYR A 14 3.19 1.19 -44.07
C TYR A 14 3.86 2.57 -43.91
N ALA A 15 3.16 3.64 -44.29
CA ALA A 15 3.60 5.03 -44.15
C ALA A 15 3.05 5.63 -42.85
N GLY A 16 3.84 5.57 -41.77
CA GLY A 16 3.51 6.18 -40.47
C GLY A 16 2.84 5.23 -39.48
N ASN A 17 3.30 5.25 -38.22
CA ASN A 17 2.79 4.38 -37.15
C ASN A 17 1.30 4.68 -36.92
N PRO A 18 0.38 3.77 -37.26
CA PRO A 18 -1.06 4.03 -37.18
C PRO A 18 -1.59 4.02 -35.74
N VAL A 19 -0.72 3.93 -34.72
CA VAL A 19 -1.10 3.89 -33.30
C VAL A 19 -0.89 5.24 -32.61
N THR A 20 -0.26 6.24 -33.24
CA THR A 20 -0.06 7.56 -32.60
C THR A 20 -1.33 8.39 -32.49
N GLU A 21 -2.21 8.39 -33.50
CA GLU A 21 -3.51 9.08 -33.44
C GLU A 21 -4.57 8.27 -32.68
N PRO A 22 -4.67 6.94 -32.80
CA PRO A 22 -5.57 6.17 -31.95
C PRO A 22 -5.18 6.21 -30.47
N LEU A 23 -3.93 6.53 -30.09
CA LEU A 23 -3.58 6.68 -28.67
C LEU A 23 -4.06 8.01 -28.06
N SER A 24 -4.24 9.08 -28.85
CA SER A 24 -4.92 10.29 -28.35
C SER A 24 -6.41 10.04 -28.26
N ASP A 25 -6.98 9.43 -29.30
CA ASP A 25 -8.41 9.19 -29.38
C ASP A 25 -8.86 8.13 -28.36
N TYR A 26 -8.04 7.10 -28.09
CA TYR A 26 -8.25 6.12 -27.01
C TYR A 26 -8.03 6.72 -25.60
N ARG A 27 -7.26 7.81 -25.46
CA ARG A 27 -7.12 8.52 -24.17
C ARG A 27 -8.37 9.34 -23.84
N ASP A 28 -9.02 9.86 -24.87
CA ASP A 28 -10.22 10.71 -24.79
C ASP A 28 -11.51 9.87 -24.78
N GLU A 29 -11.61 8.82 -25.59
CA GLU A 29 -12.77 7.92 -25.71
C GLU A 29 -12.99 7.09 -24.45
N TYR A 30 -11.92 6.63 -23.80
CA TYR A 30 -11.99 5.96 -22.50
C TYR A 30 -11.91 6.95 -21.33
N GLY A 31 -11.78 8.26 -21.57
CA GLY A 31 -11.73 9.34 -20.56
C GLY A 31 -12.76 9.22 -19.44
N ASN A 32 -13.92 8.61 -19.76
CA ASN A 32 -15.06 8.44 -18.86
C ASN A 32 -15.10 7.10 -18.10
N GLU A 33 -14.24 6.12 -18.44
CA GLU A 33 -13.97 4.94 -17.59
C GLU A 33 -12.99 5.27 -16.44
N PHE A 34 -12.45 6.49 -16.43
CA PHE A 34 -11.50 7.01 -15.46
C PHE A 34 -12.15 7.94 -14.40
N GLY A 35 -13.45 7.76 -14.16
CA GLY A 35 -14.24 8.51 -13.18
C GLY A 35 -13.92 8.15 -11.73
N SER A 36 -13.04 8.92 -11.11
CA SER A 36 -13.36 9.60 -9.85
C SER A 36 -12.22 10.56 -9.52
N GLY A 37 -12.58 11.77 -9.04
CA GLY A 37 -11.68 12.72 -8.40
C GLY A 37 -11.03 12.13 -7.14
N ARG A 38 -10.23 11.08 -7.32
CA ARG A 38 -9.53 10.34 -6.27
C ARG A 38 -8.28 11.13 -5.91
N PRO A 39 -8.10 11.48 -4.63
CA PRO A 39 -6.97 12.28 -4.21
C PRO A 39 -5.63 11.68 -4.63
N TYR A 40 -4.81 12.46 -5.30
CA TYR A 40 -3.41 12.15 -5.57
C TYR A 40 -2.54 12.78 -4.46
N ILE A 41 -1.52 12.09 -3.97
CA ILE A 41 -0.50 12.67 -3.08
C ILE A 41 0.82 12.73 -3.85
N PRO A 42 1.43 13.92 -4.03
CA PRO A 42 2.71 14.04 -4.71
C PRO A 42 3.77 13.10 -4.14
N PHE A 43 4.55 12.44 -5.00
CA PHE A 43 5.54 11.46 -4.56
C PHE A 43 6.56 12.06 -3.58
N SER A 44 7.10 13.26 -3.89
CA SER A 44 8.00 13.99 -3.00
C SER A 44 7.39 14.29 -1.61
N ARG A 45 6.07 14.46 -1.53
CA ARG A 45 5.37 14.65 -0.25
C ARG A 45 5.29 13.35 0.55
N LEU A 46 5.10 12.21 -0.13
CA LEU A 46 5.17 10.90 0.49
C LEU A 46 6.58 10.61 1.01
N GLN A 47 7.61 10.90 0.20
CA GLN A 47 9.01 10.74 0.64
C GLN A 47 9.29 11.58 1.89
N LYS A 48 8.89 12.85 1.89
CA LYS A 48 9.07 13.73 3.06
C LYS A 48 8.35 13.20 4.30
N PHE A 49 7.13 12.71 4.15
CA PHE A 49 6.35 12.16 5.26
C PHE A 49 6.90 10.84 5.78
N LEU A 50 7.27 9.91 4.89
CA LEU A 50 7.81 8.61 5.29
C LEU A 50 9.18 8.72 5.94
N ASN A 51 10.02 9.65 5.49
CA ASN A 51 11.29 9.98 6.15
C ASN A 51 11.13 10.70 7.49
N TRP A 52 9.97 11.31 7.73
CA TRP A 52 9.66 11.94 9.02
C TRP A 52 9.19 10.94 10.08
N LEU A 53 8.66 9.78 9.67
CA LEU A 53 8.23 8.73 10.60
C LEU A 53 9.43 8.16 11.35
N ASP A 54 9.36 8.21 12.68
CA ASP A 54 10.44 7.82 13.58
C ASP A 54 10.23 6.41 14.18
N THR A 55 8.98 5.99 14.35
CA THR A 55 8.66 4.71 15.00
C THR A 55 8.54 3.57 13.98
N PRO A 56 9.06 2.36 14.29
CA PRO A 56 8.88 1.19 13.42
C PRO A 56 7.41 0.86 13.15
N PHE A 57 6.53 1.09 14.13
CA PHE A 57 5.08 0.91 13.97
C PHE A 57 4.50 1.84 12.90
N GLY A 58 4.78 3.15 12.99
CA GLY A 58 4.30 4.15 12.03
C GLY A 58 4.79 3.85 10.63
N ARG A 59 6.10 3.57 10.50
CA ARG A 59 6.76 3.28 9.23
C ARG A 59 6.21 2.02 8.55
N ALA A 60 6.15 0.89 9.25
CA ALA A 60 5.61 -0.35 8.71
C ALA A 60 4.12 -0.21 8.33
N SER A 61 3.31 0.47 9.17
CA SER A 61 1.89 0.69 8.89
C SER A 61 1.67 1.50 7.60
N TRP A 62 2.39 2.62 7.43
CA TRP A 62 2.24 3.45 6.24
C TRP A 62 2.84 2.81 4.99
N LEU A 63 3.97 2.11 5.11
CA LEU A 63 4.54 1.38 3.98
C LEU A 63 3.63 0.25 3.50
N LEU A 64 2.94 -0.46 4.39
CA LEU A 64 1.90 -1.40 3.97
C LEU A 64 0.77 -0.71 3.20
N ALA A 65 0.27 0.43 3.69
CA ALA A 65 -0.78 1.18 3.02
C ALA A 65 -0.38 1.63 1.61
N PHE A 66 0.85 2.13 1.47
CA PHE A 66 1.36 2.66 0.22
C PHE A 66 1.83 1.56 -0.72
N LYS A 67 2.67 0.63 -0.27
CA LYS A 67 3.29 -0.37 -1.16
C LYS A 67 2.43 -1.60 -1.43
N GLN A 68 1.55 -1.97 -0.50
CA GLN A 68 0.69 -3.16 -0.66
C GLN A 68 -0.76 -2.82 -0.96
N ALA A 69 -1.13 -1.53 -0.93
CA ALA A 69 -2.49 -1.06 -1.17
C ALA A 69 -3.53 -1.73 -0.25
N ILE A 70 -3.10 -2.26 0.89
CA ILE A 70 -3.97 -3.00 1.81
C ILE A 70 -4.90 -2.04 2.54
N ARG A 71 -6.08 -2.53 2.90
CA ARG A 71 -7.02 -1.77 3.74
C ARG A 71 -6.56 -1.78 5.19
N LYS A 72 -7.08 -0.83 5.99
CA LYS A 72 -6.75 -0.76 7.42
C LYS A 72 -7.05 -2.07 8.13
N GLY A 73 -8.28 -2.59 7.99
CA GLY A 73 -8.69 -3.87 8.60
C GLY A 73 -7.81 -5.04 8.16
N GLU A 74 -7.49 -5.11 6.86
CA GLU A 74 -6.57 -6.12 6.31
C GLU A 74 -5.18 -6.07 6.97
N ALA A 75 -4.64 -4.86 7.20
CA ALA A 75 -3.36 -4.69 7.90
C ALA A 75 -3.40 -5.17 9.35
N LEU A 76 -4.50 -4.92 10.07
CA LEU A 76 -4.64 -5.35 11.47
C LEU A 76 -4.76 -6.86 11.59
N ASN A 77 -5.28 -7.51 10.55
CA ASN A 77 -5.53 -8.94 10.52
C ASN A 77 -4.34 -9.79 10.08
N VAL A 78 -3.20 -9.17 9.72
CA VAL A 78 -1.98 -9.91 9.40
C VAL A 78 -1.41 -10.56 10.66
N ASP A 79 -1.10 -11.85 10.56
CA ASP A 79 -0.45 -12.63 11.61
C ASP A 79 0.99 -12.97 11.22
N LEU A 80 1.81 -13.34 12.19
CA LEU A 80 3.20 -13.77 11.94
C LEU A 80 3.24 -14.96 10.97
N ARG A 81 2.26 -15.88 11.04
CA ARG A 81 2.14 -17.00 10.11
C ARG A 81 1.90 -16.58 8.66
N CYS A 82 1.37 -15.38 8.45
CA CYS A 82 1.11 -14.81 7.13
C CYS A 82 2.33 -14.14 6.52
N LEU A 83 3.44 -14.07 7.24
CA LEU A 83 4.65 -13.40 6.78
C LEU A 83 5.72 -14.44 6.51
N ASN A 84 6.54 -14.23 5.48
CA ASN A 84 7.78 -14.95 5.31
C ASN A 84 8.84 -13.94 4.90
N LEU A 85 9.74 -13.57 5.80
CA LEU A 85 10.86 -12.67 5.49
C LEU A 85 12.16 -13.45 5.54
N ASP A 86 12.96 -13.35 4.49
CA ASP A 86 14.28 -13.98 4.42
C ASP A 86 15.27 -13.15 5.26
N HIS A 87 15.19 -13.31 6.58
CA HIS A 87 16.04 -12.59 7.53
C HIS A 87 16.11 -13.32 8.89
N PRO A 88 17.31 -13.43 9.52
CA PRO A 88 17.48 -14.16 10.78
C PRO A 88 16.60 -13.67 11.95
N VAL A 89 16.30 -12.37 12.02
CA VAL A 89 15.37 -11.83 13.04
C VAL A 89 13.98 -12.42 12.88
N PHE A 90 13.49 -12.55 11.66
CA PHE A 90 12.16 -13.14 11.42
C PHE A 90 12.16 -14.62 11.81
N SER A 91 13.16 -15.38 11.38
CA SER A 91 13.31 -16.80 11.77
C SER A 91 13.35 -16.98 13.29
N SER A 92 14.10 -16.13 14.00
CA SER A 92 14.15 -16.15 15.46
C SER A 92 12.80 -15.86 16.10
N VAL A 93 12.08 -14.84 15.61
CA VAL A 93 10.74 -14.50 16.14
C VAL A 93 9.76 -15.65 15.91
N VAL A 94 9.70 -16.23 14.72
CA VAL A 94 8.81 -17.35 14.39
C VAL A 94 9.11 -18.56 15.27
N ASN A 95 10.39 -18.94 15.41
CA ASN A 95 10.80 -20.08 16.24
C ASN A 95 10.50 -19.85 17.72
N ASN A 96 10.76 -18.66 18.25
CA ASN A 96 10.52 -18.37 19.67
C ASN A 96 9.03 -18.34 20.04
N HIS A 97 8.15 -18.18 19.05
CA HIS A 97 6.70 -18.16 19.25
C HIS A 97 6.03 -19.43 18.72
N ASP A 98 6.79 -20.46 18.35
CA ASP A 98 6.29 -21.73 17.80
C ASP A 98 5.31 -21.54 16.61
N VAL A 99 5.56 -20.52 15.79
CA VAL A 99 4.68 -20.17 14.67
C VAL A 99 4.94 -21.07 13.48
N VAL A 100 3.90 -21.77 13.01
CA VAL A 100 3.91 -22.46 11.73
C VAL A 100 3.43 -21.52 10.62
N LEU A 101 4.29 -21.24 9.64
CA LEU A 101 3.94 -20.39 8.51
C LEU A 101 2.84 -21.02 7.65
N ASP A 102 1.92 -20.18 7.19
CA ASP A 102 0.88 -20.53 6.25
C ASP A 102 1.50 -21.07 4.95
N GLN A 103 1.01 -22.21 4.47
CA GLN A 103 1.55 -22.92 3.31
C GLN A 103 1.66 -22.04 2.05
N ARG A 104 0.81 -21.01 1.92
CA ARG A 104 0.83 -20.10 0.77
C ARG A 104 2.06 -19.19 0.73
N VAL A 105 2.72 -18.99 1.86
CA VAL A 105 3.93 -18.16 2.00
C VAL A 105 5.16 -18.93 2.46
N ARG A 106 5.00 -20.11 3.05
CA ARG A 106 6.08 -20.90 3.67
C ARG A 106 7.30 -21.09 2.76
N ASP A 107 7.09 -21.41 1.50
CA ASP A 107 8.16 -21.64 0.51
C ASP A 107 8.42 -20.41 -0.38
N ARG A 108 7.89 -19.25 -0.01
CA ARG A 108 7.98 -17.99 -0.75
C ARG A 108 8.59 -16.89 0.13
N PRO A 109 9.93 -16.77 0.20
CA PRO A 109 10.59 -15.75 1.00
C PRO A 109 10.18 -14.34 0.57
N ASP A 110 10.27 -13.39 1.49
CA ASP A 110 9.87 -11.99 1.31
C ASP A 110 8.47 -11.84 0.69
N THR A 111 7.50 -12.47 1.35
CA THR A 111 6.07 -12.35 1.02
C THR A 111 5.20 -12.09 2.25
N ILE A 112 4.03 -11.50 1.99
CA ILE A 112 2.96 -11.31 2.95
C ILE A 112 1.65 -11.86 2.38
N LEU A 113 0.99 -12.73 3.12
CA LEU A 113 -0.37 -13.16 2.85
C LEU A 113 -1.34 -12.17 3.48
N VAL A 114 -2.28 -11.69 2.68
CA VAL A 114 -3.45 -10.99 3.16
C VAL A 114 -4.65 -11.92 3.01
N TYR A 115 -5.25 -12.31 4.12
CA TYR A 115 -6.41 -13.21 4.13
C TYR A 115 -7.54 -12.72 3.22
N GLY A 116 -8.33 -13.67 2.71
CA GLY A 116 -9.51 -13.42 1.89
C GLY A 116 -10.61 -12.67 2.63
N GLY A 117 -11.77 -12.54 1.97
CA GLY A 117 -12.91 -11.82 2.54
C GLY A 117 -13.51 -12.53 3.76
N PHE A 118 -13.73 -11.78 4.84
CA PHE A 118 -14.50 -12.23 6.00
C PHE A 118 -15.11 -11.04 6.75
N ASN A 119 -16.18 -11.28 7.50
CA ASN A 119 -16.85 -10.24 8.27
C ASN A 119 -16.22 -10.05 9.65
N GLU A 120 -16.47 -8.89 10.25
CA GLU A 120 -16.20 -8.68 11.68
C GLU A 120 -16.92 -9.74 12.52
N GLY A 121 -16.26 -10.21 13.59
CA GLY A 121 -16.72 -11.31 14.43
C GLY A 121 -16.41 -12.70 13.89
N ALA A 122 -15.81 -12.83 12.70
CA ALA A 122 -15.32 -14.11 12.20
C ALA A 122 -14.08 -14.57 13.01
N GLU A 123 -14.03 -15.86 13.31
CA GLU A 123 -12.84 -16.51 13.85
C GLU A 123 -11.84 -16.78 12.72
N VAL A 124 -10.61 -16.30 12.86
CA VAL A 124 -9.53 -16.46 11.88
C VAL A 124 -8.20 -16.67 12.61
N PRO A 125 -7.36 -17.65 12.22
CA PRO A 125 -7.64 -18.67 11.21
C PRO A 125 -8.79 -19.61 11.61
N ASN A 126 -9.39 -20.30 10.64
CA ASN A 126 -10.47 -21.28 10.86
C ASN A 126 -10.32 -22.44 9.87
N ASP A 127 -11.24 -23.40 9.89
CA ASP A 127 -11.21 -24.62 9.07
C ASP A 127 -11.12 -24.38 7.55
N SER A 128 -11.48 -23.19 7.05
CA SER A 128 -11.30 -22.85 5.63
C SER A 128 -9.84 -22.51 5.27
N ILE A 129 -8.98 -22.29 6.26
CA ILE A 129 -7.55 -22.06 6.10
C ILE A 129 -6.84 -23.40 6.27
N THR A 130 -6.50 -23.98 5.12
CA THR A 130 -5.82 -25.26 4.97
C THR A 130 -4.43 -25.20 5.59
N ASP A 131 -4.24 -25.86 6.76
CA ASP A 131 -3.00 -26.00 7.56
C ASP A 131 -3.00 -25.35 8.97
N TRP A 132 -4.15 -24.90 9.48
CA TRP A 132 -4.29 -24.45 10.87
C TRP A 132 -4.88 -25.54 11.77
N GLU A 133 -4.17 -25.85 12.85
CA GLU A 133 -4.64 -26.76 13.89
C GLU A 133 -4.68 -26.00 15.22
N GLY A 134 -5.86 -25.56 15.65
CA GLY A 134 -6.05 -24.82 16.90
C GLY A 134 -7.25 -23.88 16.89
N PRO A 135 -7.59 -23.26 18.03
CA PRO A 135 -8.59 -22.20 18.07
C PRO A 135 -8.08 -20.97 17.30
N GLY A 136 -8.95 -20.34 16.52
CA GLY A 136 -8.64 -19.08 15.87
C GLY A 136 -8.83 -17.87 16.80
N GLU A 137 -8.71 -16.67 16.24
CA GLU A 137 -9.00 -15.41 16.93
C GLU A 137 -10.23 -14.74 16.29
N VAL A 138 -11.21 -14.35 17.11
CA VAL A 138 -12.36 -13.55 16.67
C VAL A 138 -11.90 -12.14 16.27
N ARG A 139 -12.10 -11.77 15.01
CA ARG A 139 -11.57 -10.51 14.44
C ARG A 139 -12.53 -9.34 14.63
N GLU A 140 -12.03 -8.27 15.26
CA GLU A 140 -12.75 -6.98 15.40
C GLU A 140 -12.87 -6.18 14.09
N ALA A 141 -12.17 -6.60 13.03
CA ALA A 141 -12.26 -5.95 11.73
C ALA A 141 -12.38 -7.02 10.64
N GLY A 142 -13.32 -6.84 9.72
CA GLY A 142 -13.44 -7.71 8.54
C GLY A 142 -12.43 -7.39 7.43
N ASN A 143 -12.19 -8.36 6.57
CA ASN A 143 -11.46 -8.20 5.32
C ASN A 143 -12.42 -8.14 4.13
N LYS A 144 -12.13 -7.29 3.14
CA LYS A 144 -13.00 -7.05 1.98
C LYS A 144 -12.41 -7.53 0.66
N ARG A 145 -11.42 -8.43 0.70
CA ARG A 145 -10.84 -9.03 -0.51
C ARG A 145 -11.86 -9.92 -1.21
N LYS A 146 -11.87 -9.89 -2.54
CA LYS A 146 -12.76 -10.73 -3.36
C LYS A 146 -12.20 -12.13 -3.59
N GLN A 147 -10.88 -12.28 -3.52
CA GLN A 147 -10.23 -13.59 -3.58
C GLN A 147 -10.44 -14.32 -2.24
N GLU A 148 -11.16 -15.44 -2.28
CA GLU A 148 -11.51 -16.23 -1.09
C GLU A 148 -10.27 -16.78 -0.37
N THR A 149 -9.29 -17.25 -1.14
CA THR A 149 -8.00 -17.75 -0.63
C THR A 149 -7.04 -16.62 -0.22
N GLY A 150 -7.47 -15.36 -0.23
CA GLY A 150 -6.58 -14.22 0.02
C GLY A 150 -5.52 -14.04 -1.05
N SER A 151 -4.58 -13.13 -0.82
CA SER A 151 -3.56 -12.77 -1.81
C SER A 151 -2.17 -12.82 -1.20
N VAL A 152 -1.25 -13.48 -1.88
CA VAL A 152 0.18 -13.50 -1.54
C VAL A 152 0.86 -12.35 -2.26
N LEU A 153 1.46 -11.44 -1.50
CA LEU A 153 2.04 -10.22 -2.02
C LEU A 153 3.56 -10.21 -1.80
N PRO A 154 4.37 -9.80 -2.79
CA PRO A 154 5.81 -9.64 -2.62
C PRO A 154 6.14 -8.48 -1.69
N VAL A 155 7.23 -8.58 -0.95
CA VAL A 155 7.77 -7.54 -0.06
C VAL A 155 9.05 -6.99 -0.67
N ASP A 156 9.12 -5.67 -0.87
CA ASP A 156 10.34 -5.00 -1.35
C ASP A 156 11.30 -4.68 -0.19
N SER A 157 12.55 -4.30 -0.48
CA SER A 157 13.57 -4.03 0.56
C SER A 157 13.18 -2.99 1.61
N GLU A 158 12.48 -1.91 1.22
CA GLU A 158 12.06 -0.87 2.18
C GLU A 158 10.98 -1.40 3.14
N LEU A 159 9.99 -2.13 2.62
CA LEU A 159 8.97 -2.75 3.46
C LEU A 159 9.56 -3.87 4.31
N LYS A 160 10.46 -4.70 3.77
CA LYS A 160 11.18 -5.74 4.52
C LYS A 160 11.90 -5.13 5.71
N THR A 161 12.68 -4.07 5.48
CA THR A 161 13.44 -3.37 6.53
C THR A 161 12.50 -2.85 7.62
N ALA A 162 11.41 -2.17 7.24
CA ALA A 162 10.45 -1.67 8.22
C ALA A 162 9.74 -2.76 9.02
N LEU A 163 9.44 -3.91 8.39
CA LEU A 163 8.85 -5.05 9.08
C LEU A 163 9.84 -5.70 10.05
N ILE A 164 11.13 -5.81 9.68
CA ILE A 164 12.16 -6.30 10.60
C ILE A 164 12.32 -5.36 11.81
N GLU A 165 12.39 -4.04 11.59
CA GLU A 165 12.43 -3.07 12.68
C GLU A 165 11.19 -3.17 13.59
N LEU A 166 10.00 -3.34 13.01
CA LEU A 166 8.78 -3.56 13.77
C LEU A 166 8.89 -4.81 14.63
N LEU A 167 9.36 -5.93 14.08
CA LEU A 167 9.49 -7.20 14.79
C LEU A 167 10.48 -7.13 15.96
N LEU A 168 11.52 -6.29 15.87
CA LEU A 168 12.47 -6.07 16.97
C LEU A 168 11.85 -5.37 18.18
N VAL A 169 10.85 -4.50 17.96
CA VAL A 169 10.18 -3.73 19.03
C VAL A 169 8.79 -4.25 19.37
N ARG A 170 8.27 -5.19 18.59
CA ARG A 170 6.95 -5.80 18.77
C ARG A 170 6.92 -6.53 20.13
N PRO A 171 5.90 -6.29 20.98
CA PRO A 171 5.72 -7.07 22.19
C PRO A 171 5.62 -8.57 21.86
N PRO A 172 6.33 -9.45 22.60
CA PRO A 172 6.18 -10.89 22.41
C PRO A 172 4.75 -11.31 22.72
N THR A 173 4.22 -12.31 22.03
CA THR A 173 2.82 -12.76 22.19
C THR A 173 2.72 -14.23 22.57
N TYR A 174 3.60 -14.71 23.44
CA TYR A 174 3.66 -16.12 23.89
C TYR A 174 2.36 -16.63 24.53
N SER A 175 1.49 -15.75 24.98
CA SER A 175 0.21 -16.10 25.61
C SER A 175 -0.97 -16.19 24.63
N LEU A 176 -0.73 -16.05 23.32
CA LEU A 176 -1.76 -16.10 22.28
C LEU A 176 -1.50 -17.32 21.40
N ASP A 177 -2.57 -17.98 20.95
CA ASP A 177 -2.47 -19.04 19.95
C ASP A 177 -2.21 -18.44 18.55
N VAL A 178 -2.89 -17.33 18.24
CA VAL A 178 -2.71 -16.57 17.00
C VAL A 178 -1.83 -15.35 17.28
N HIS A 179 -0.69 -15.27 16.58
CA HIS A 179 0.31 -14.23 16.81
C HIS A 179 0.15 -13.06 15.82
N PRO A 180 -0.46 -11.91 16.20
CA PRO A 180 -0.66 -10.76 15.30
C PRO A 180 0.67 -10.10 14.92
N LEU A 181 0.83 -9.64 13.68
CA LEU A 181 1.98 -8.82 13.27
C LEU A 181 2.02 -7.53 14.10
N PHE A 182 0.89 -6.81 14.16
CA PHE A 182 0.75 -5.62 14.98
C PHE A 182 0.18 -5.97 16.36
N ALA A 183 1.09 -6.19 17.32
CA ALA A 183 0.78 -6.43 18.73
C ALA A 183 1.01 -5.18 19.59
N ILE A 184 0.20 -5.01 20.64
CA ILE A 184 0.35 -3.97 21.66
C ILE A 184 0.10 -4.53 23.05
N GLY A 185 0.45 -3.75 24.09
CA GLY A 185 0.21 -4.09 25.49
C GLY A 185 1.49 -4.49 26.22
N ALA A 186 1.80 -3.79 27.30
CA ALA A 186 2.86 -4.18 28.23
C ALA A 186 2.29 -5.22 29.22
N GLY A 187 2.88 -6.40 29.30
CA GLY A 187 2.47 -7.47 30.22
C GLY A 187 1.25 -8.30 29.80
N LYS A 188 0.28 -7.71 29.09
CA LYS A 188 -0.82 -8.44 28.44
C LYS A 188 -0.87 -8.13 26.93
N PRO A 189 0.00 -8.79 26.14
CA PRO A 189 0.07 -8.60 24.69
C PRO A 189 -1.25 -8.99 24.01
N ARG A 190 -1.65 -8.22 23.00
CA ARG A 190 -2.85 -8.44 22.20
C ARG A 190 -2.72 -7.82 20.81
N ARG A 191 -3.59 -8.22 19.87
CA ARG A 191 -3.73 -7.55 18.57
C ARG A 191 -4.10 -6.08 18.77
N ILE A 192 -3.54 -5.21 17.92
CA ILE A 192 -3.96 -3.83 17.87
C ILE A 192 -5.37 -3.69 17.28
N THR A 193 -6.19 -2.83 17.87
CA THR A 193 -7.57 -2.59 17.41
C THR A 193 -7.63 -1.46 16.40
N SER A 194 -8.76 -1.36 15.68
CA SER A 194 -9.04 -0.23 14.76
C SER A 194 -8.96 1.12 15.48
N THR A 195 -9.47 1.19 16.71
CA THR A 195 -9.40 2.36 17.58
C THR A 195 -7.97 2.68 18.00
N SER A 196 -7.23 1.69 18.50
CA SER A 196 -5.85 1.89 18.94
C SER A 196 -4.96 2.37 17.79
N THR A 197 -5.13 1.78 16.60
CA THR A 197 -4.46 2.23 15.37
C THR A 197 -4.85 3.66 15.00
N GLY A 198 -6.14 4.00 15.14
CA GLY A 198 -6.69 5.35 15.00
C GLY A 198 -5.95 6.38 15.86
N HIS A 199 -5.80 6.07 17.14
CA HIS A 199 -5.06 6.92 18.07
C HIS A 199 -3.59 7.04 17.67
N ARG A 200 -2.92 5.92 17.37
CA ARG A 200 -1.48 5.93 17.04
C ARG A 200 -1.13 6.74 15.79
N LEU A 201 -1.87 6.56 14.71
CA LEU A 201 -1.45 7.12 13.41
C LEU A 201 -2.05 8.50 13.11
N TRP A 202 -3.11 8.92 13.81
CA TRP A 202 -3.79 10.18 13.50
C TRP A 202 -3.86 11.18 14.64
N VAL A 203 -3.86 10.78 15.92
CA VAL A 203 -4.12 11.70 17.04
C VAL A 203 -2.83 12.35 17.57
N THR A 204 -2.77 13.69 17.59
CA THR A 204 -1.56 14.47 17.95
C THR A 204 -0.91 13.98 19.23
N ASP A 205 -1.69 13.87 20.31
CA ASP A 205 -1.15 13.64 21.65
C ASP A 205 -0.84 12.17 21.94
N SER A 206 -1.15 11.27 21.01
CA SER A 206 -1.00 9.83 21.21
C SER A 206 0.41 9.34 20.88
N HIS A 207 0.98 9.77 19.75
CA HIS A 207 2.27 9.27 19.26
C HIS A 207 3.01 10.29 18.40
N ILE A 208 4.35 10.22 18.41
CA ILE A 208 5.24 11.18 17.71
C ILE A 208 5.00 11.21 16.20
N ASP A 209 4.66 10.04 15.63
CA ASP A 209 4.38 9.83 14.20
C ASP A 209 2.94 10.12 13.77
N SER A 210 2.12 10.72 14.61
CA SER A 210 0.72 10.98 14.25
C SER A 210 0.60 12.00 13.10
N ILE A 211 -0.33 11.77 12.16
CA ILE A 211 -0.55 12.70 11.04
C ILE A 211 -0.95 14.10 11.50
N GLN A 212 -1.60 14.26 12.65
CA GLN A 212 -1.86 15.61 13.17
C GLN A 212 -0.58 16.32 13.59
N ARG A 213 0.38 15.65 14.24
CA ARG A 213 1.71 16.25 14.53
C ARG A 213 2.43 16.65 13.26
N TRP A 214 2.43 15.77 12.26
CA TRP A 214 2.95 16.12 10.94
C TRP A 214 2.24 17.35 10.33
N SER A 215 0.91 17.39 10.39
CA SER A 215 0.10 18.49 9.85
C SER A 215 0.41 19.82 10.54
N GLU A 216 0.63 19.79 11.84
CA GLU A 216 1.02 20.95 12.64
C GLU A 216 2.40 21.45 12.22
N GLN A 217 3.40 20.57 12.15
CA GLN A 217 4.77 20.93 11.73
C GLN A 217 4.85 21.43 10.28
N GLU A 218 3.96 20.95 9.42
CA GLU A 218 3.88 21.36 8.01
C GLU A 218 3.04 22.63 7.80
N SER A 219 2.47 23.19 8.86
CA SER A 219 1.69 24.42 8.77
C SER A 219 2.57 25.62 8.42
N LEU A 220 1.97 26.59 7.74
CA LEU A 220 2.67 27.78 7.27
C LEU A 220 2.15 29.01 7.99
N SER A 221 3.04 29.72 8.65
CA SER A 221 2.81 31.11 9.11
C SER A 221 3.13 32.12 8.01
N GLU A 222 4.05 31.79 7.09
CA GLU A 222 4.55 32.68 6.04
C GLU A 222 4.57 32.00 4.66
N CYS A 223 4.39 32.81 3.61
CA CYS A 223 4.43 32.34 2.24
C CYS A 223 5.85 31.98 1.82
N GLN A 224 6.09 30.73 1.44
CA GLN A 224 7.41 30.23 1.03
C GLN A 224 7.92 30.82 -0.31
N THR A 225 7.17 31.72 -0.94
CA THR A 225 7.53 32.37 -2.22
C THR A 225 7.86 33.85 -2.05
N CYS A 226 7.30 34.53 -1.06
CA CYS A 226 7.50 35.98 -0.88
C CYS A 226 7.59 36.42 0.58
N ASP A 227 7.71 35.47 1.51
CA ASP A 227 7.85 35.65 2.96
C ASP A 227 6.73 36.47 3.63
N SER A 228 5.61 36.66 2.93
CA SER A 228 4.45 37.34 3.50
C SER A 228 3.70 36.45 4.48
N ASP A 229 3.38 36.99 5.64
CA ASP A 229 2.51 36.42 6.69
C ASP A 229 1.01 36.38 6.31
N ARG A 230 0.63 36.96 5.17
CA ARG A 230 -0.77 37.06 4.72
C ARG A 230 -1.21 35.81 3.99
N LEU A 231 -1.40 34.71 4.73
CA LEU A 231 -1.88 33.43 4.21
C LEU A 231 -3.36 33.19 4.53
N LEU A 232 -4.15 32.87 3.50
CA LEU A 232 -5.49 32.33 3.64
C LEU A 232 -5.44 30.81 3.67
N GLN A 233 -5.75 30.22 4.82
CA GLN A 233 -5.88 28.79 5.00
C GLN A 233 -7.27 28.30 4.59
N ARG A 234 -7.33 27.20 3.83
CA ARG A 234 -8.58 26.50 3.49
C ARG A 234 -8.39 25.00 3.45
N ASN A 235 -9.45 24.28 3.83
CA ASN A 235 -9.64 22.85 3.58
C ASN A 235 -10.88 22.71 2.69
N PRO A 236 -10.77 22.81 1.35
CA PRO A 236 -11.89 22.57 0.44
C PRO A 236 -12.48 21.17 0.63
N ALA A 237 -13.80 21.07 0.82
CA ALA A 237 -14.55 19.80 0.93
C ALA A 237 -14.86 19.19 -0.45
N ASP A 238 -15.00 20.09 -1.41
CA ASP A 238 -15.24 19.95 -2.85
C ASP A 238 -13.96 19.71 -3.67
N GLY A 239 -12.82 19.53 -3.00
CA GLY A 239 -11.56 19.25 -3.68
C GLY A 239 -11.41 17.76 -3.96
N GLU A 240 -11.16 17.41 -5.22
CA GLU A 240 -10.71 16.09 -5.72
C GLU A 240 -9.38 15.60 -5.09
N LYS A 241 -8.94 16.22 -3.98
CA LYS A 241 -7.62 16.14 -3.35
C LYS A 241 -7.74 16.40 -1.85
N THR A 242 -7.20 15.51 -1.02
CA THR A 242 -7.04 15.68 0.44
C THR A 242 -6.04 16.81 0.73
N GLY A 243 -6.05 17.35 1.95
CA GLY A 243 -4.97 18.24 2.38
C GLY A 243 -5.35 19.69 2.62
N ARG A 244 -4.46 20.40 3.31
CA ARG A 244 -4.62 21.82 3.64
C ARG A 244 -4.02 22.70 2.54
N ARG A 245 -4.72 23.78 2.18
CA ARG A 245 -4.27 24.76 1.17
C ARG A 245 -4.01 26.10 1.82
N TYR A 246 -2.91 26.73 1.46
CA TYR A 246 -2.55 28.09 1.85
C TYR A 246 -2.44 28.94 0.60
N ARG A 247 -3.24 30.01 0.50
CA ARG A 247 -3.14 31.00 -0.58
C ARG A 247 -2.55 32.29 -0.03
N CYS A 248 -1.43 32.73 -0.58
CA CYS A 248 -0.84 34.02 -0.23
C CYS A 248 -1.67 35.15 -0.80
N GLN A 249 -2.01 36.14 0.03
CA GLN A 249 -2.73 37.34 -0.41
C GLN A 249 -1.81 38.34 -1.12
N ASN A 250 -0.49 38.27 -0.90
CA ASN A 250 0.48 39.17 -1.51
C ASN A 250 0.85 38.72 -2.93
N CYS A 251 1.41 37.52 -3.10
CA CYS A 251 1.87 37.01 -4.39
C CYS A 251 0.91 36.02 -5.07
N SER A 252 -0.27 35.76 -4.49
CA SER A 252 -1.25 34.78 -4.98
C SER A 252 -0.78 33.32 -5.07
N ALA A 253 0.43 32.99 -4.62
CA ALA A 253 0.94 31.61 -4.61
C ALA A 253 0.05 30.69 -3.77
N VAL A 254 -0.08 29.44 -4.22
CA VAL A 254 -0.84 28.39 -3.53
C VAL A 254 0.11 27.29 -3.08
N HIS A 255 0.15 27.04 -1.77
CA HIS A 255 0.91 25.95 -1.18
C HIS A 255 -0.05 24.86 -0.70
N TRP A 256 0.23 23.62 -1.07
CA TRP A 256 -0.60 22.48 -0.72
C TRP A 256 0.12 21.52 0.22
N ARG A 257 -0.53 21.18 1.32
CA ARG A 257 -0.14 20.14 2.28
C ARG A 257 -1.07 18.96 2.12
N SER A 258 -0.77 18.11 1.13
CA SER A 258 -1.59 16.95 0.69
C SER A 258 -1.84 15.90 1.77
N ILE A 259 -0.89 15.77 2.70
CA ILE A 259 -0.94 14.88 3.85
C ILE A 259 -1.45 15.72 5.01
N HIS A 260 -2.73 15.55 5.35
CA HIS A 260 -3.39 16.29 6.42
C HIS A 260 -4.50 15.46 7.04
N TRP A 261 -4.67 15.57 8.35
CA TRP A 261 -5.83 15.04 9.06
C TRP A 261 -6.16 15.96 10.22
N GLU A 262 -7.46 16.13 10.47
CA GLU A 262 -7.98 16.89 11.62
C GLU A 262 -9.38 16.37 11.99
N GLN A 263 -9.78 16.49 13.26
CA GLN A 263 -11.16 16.22 13.64
C GLN A 263 -12.12 17.21 12.96
N GLY A 264 -13.37 16.79 12.72
CA GLY A 264 -14.40 17.66 12.13
C GLY A 264 -14.32 17.87 10.61
N LEU A 265 -13.24 17.51 9.91
CA LEU A 265 -13.26 17.53 8.44
C LEU A 265 -14.07 16.35 7.87
N GLU A 266 -14.50 16.47 6.61
CA GLU A 266 -15.05 15.41 5.80
C GLU A 266 -13.99 14.38 5.41
N MET A 267 -14.42 13.17 5.04
CA MET A 267 -13.51 12.09 4.64
C MET A 267 -12.68 12.45 3.41
N SER A 268 -13.24 13.20 2.44
CA SER A 268 -12.53 13.66 1.23
C SER A 268 -11.40 14.65 1.54
N GLN A 269 -11.43 15.29 2.71
CA GLN A 269 -10.46 16.31 3.11
C GLN A 269 -9.25 15.72 3.81
N LYS A 270 -9.37 14.49 4.35
CA LYS A 270 -8.38 13.86 5.24
C LYS A 270 -7.60 12.75 4.57
N MET A 271 -6.32 12.65 4.92
CA MET A 271 -5.53 11.47 4.66
C MET A 271 -5.90 10.36 5.66
N VAL A 272 -6.76 9.46 5.21
CA VAL A 272 -7.08 8.20 5.90
C VAL A 272 -6.21 7.06 5.38
N TYR A 273 -6.17 5.93 6.09
CA TYR A 273 -5.37 4.76 5.66
C TYR A 273 -5.73 4.30 4.23
N HIS A 274 -7.02 4.36 3.88
CA HIS A 274 -7.51 4.01 2.55
C HIS A 274 -6.91 4.87 1.43
N GLN A 275 -6.42 6.06 1.75
CA GLN A 275 -5.73 6.92 0.81
C GLN A 275 -4.44 6.29 0.28
N GLY A 276 -3.76 5.43 1.06
CA GLY A 276 -2.61 4.67 0.60
C GLY A 276 -2.93 3.80 -0.62
N ARG A 277 -4.08 3.10 -0.58
CA ARG A 277 -4.60 2.30 -1.70
C ARG A 277 -4.90 3.14 -2.94
N HIS A 278 -5.52 4.31 -2.76
CA HIS A 278 -5.76 5.24 -3.88
C HIS A 278 -4.44 5.71 -4.49
N THR A 279 -3.50 6.14 -3.65
CA THR A 279 -2.16 6.57 -4.06
C THR A 279 -1.41 5.48 -4.80
N PHE A 280 -1.41 4.23 -4.30
CA PHE A 280 -0.79 3.09 -4.99
C PHE A 280 -1.36 2.90 -6.39
N SER A 281 -2.69 2.99 -6.51
CA SER A 281 -3.37 2.83 -7.80
C SER A 281 -2.98 3.95 -8.75
N SER A 282 -3.01 5.20 -8.27
CA SER A 282 -2.65 6.35 -9.08
C SER A 282 -1.19 6.34 -9.50
N ALA A 283 -0.26 5.98 -8.59
CA ALA A 283 1.17 5.92 -8.85
C ALA A 283 1.52 4.92 -9.97
N HIS A 284 0.97 3.72 -9.90
CA HIS A 284 1.26 2.65 -10.86
C HIS A 284 0.32 2.65 -12.08
N SER A 285 -0.35 3.77 -12.36
CA SER A 285 -1.17 3.93 -13.57
C SER A 285 -0.28 4.39 -14.73
N PRO A 286 -0.40 3.82 -15.95
CA PRO A 286 0.37 4.26 -17.12
C PRO A 286 0.24 5.77 -17.43
N LYS A 287 -0.92 6.39 -17.15
CA LYS A 287 -1.17 7.85 -17.32
C LYS A 287 -0.36 8.71 -16.35
N ASN A 288 0.09 8.12 -15.25
CA ASN A 288 0.83 8.77 -14.17
C ASN A 288 2.27 8.23 -14.08
N SER A 289 2.79 7.66 -15.18
CA SER A 289 4.19 7.20 -15.28
C SER A 289 5.24 8.30 -15.05
N GLY A 290 4.83 9.57 -14.96
CA GLY A 290 5.69 10.67 -14.48
C GLY A 290 5.76 10.82 -12.95
N LEU A 291 5.08 9.96 -12.17
CA LEU A 291 5.11 10.01 -10.71
C LEU A 291 6.26 9.21 -10.10
N HIS A 292 6.70 8.14 -10.77
CA HIS A 292 7.93 7.39 -10.52
C HIS A 292 8.25 6.53 -11.76
N ASP A 293 9.49 6.05 -11.86
CA ASP A 293 10.09 5.56 -13.10
C ASP A 293 9.53 4.23 -13.65
N SER A 294 8.44 3.68 -13.09
CA SER A 294 7.92 2.35 -13.46
C SER A 294 6.41 2.22 -13.20
N ALA A 295 5.78 1.17 -13.72
CA ALA A 295 4.36 0.88 -13.50
C ALA A 295 4.14 -0.63 -13.35
N ILE A 296 3.23 -1.01 -12.46
CA ILE A 296 2.83 -2.41 -12.24
C ILE A 296 1.66 -2.71 -13.18
N PRO A 297 1.67 -3.84 -13.92
CA PRO A 297 0.58 -4.23 -14.82
C PRO A 297 -0.79 -4.26 -14.13
N ASP A 298 -1.85 -3.95 -14.87
CA ASP A 298 -3.21 -3.78 -14.31
C ASP A 298 -3.74 -5.03 -13.61
N ALA A 299 -3.54 -6.23 -14.19
CA ALA A 299 -3.93 -7.51 -13.59
C ALA A 299 -3.25 -7.73 -12.23
N VAL A 300 -1.93 -7.55 -12.17
CA VAL A 300 -1.14 -7.66 -10.93
C VAL A 300 -1.59 -6.62 -9.90
N ARG A 301 -1.84 -5.39 -10.33
CA ARG A 301 -2.22 -4.26 -9.46
C ARG A 301 -3.62 -4.41 -8.86
N LYS A 302 -4.63 -4.79 -9.66
CA LYS A 302 -6.05 -4.82 -9.26
C LYS A 302 -6.44 -6.15 -8.61
N GLU A 303 -6.03 -7.28 -9.19
CA GLU A 303 -6.45 -8.60 -8.73
C GLU A 303 -5.47 -9.12 -7.68
N GLY A 304 -4.18 -9.19 -7.99
CA GLY A 304 -3.15 -9.70 -7.07
C GLY A 304 -2.97 -8.81 -5.83
N VAL A 305 -2.47 -7.59 -6.03
CA VAL A 305 -2.11 -6.69 -4.91
C VAL A 305 -3.33 -6.18 -4.17
N ARG A 306 -4.29 -5.60 -4.91
CA ARG A 306 -5.47 -4.98 -4.33
C ARG A 306 -6.55 -5.98 -3.89
N GLY A 307 -6.68 -7.14 -4.54
CA GLY A 307 -7.75 -8.10 -4.26
C GLY A 307 -9.15 -7.60 -4.65
N ASP A 308 -9.26 -6.77 -5.69
CA ASP A 308 -10.54 -6.33 -6.27
C ASP A 308 -11.01 -7.33 -7.36
N SER A 309 -12.31 -7.31 -7.72
CA SER A 309 -12.88 -8.13 -8.81
C SER A 309 -13.03 -7.33 -10.11
N ASN A 310 -12.67 -7.90 -11.25
CA ASN A 310 -12.98 -7.35 -12.57
C ASN A 310 -14.40 -7.78 -13.02
N GLN A 311 -15.47 -7.14 -12.50
CA GLN A 311 -16.82 -7.31 -13.08
C GLN A 311 -17.04 -6.43 -14.35
N GLN A 312 -15.97 -6.12 -15.08
CA GLN A 312 -15.98 -5.29 -16.30
C GLN A 312 -15.04 -5.82 -17.39
N GLY A 313 -14.70 -7.11 -17.38
CA GLY A 313 -13.98 -7.75 -18.48
C GLY A 313 -14.95 -8.56 -19.33
N ASP A 314 -14.89 -8.39 -20.65
CA ASP A 314 -15.45 -9.35 -21.62
C ASP A 314 -15.02 -10.77 -21.24
N THR A 315 -15.84 -11.75 -21.63
CA THR A 315 -15.74 -13.19 -21.36
C THR A 315 -14.38 -13.89 -21.61
N GLU A 316 -13.33 -13.18 -22.03
CA GLU A 316 -11.94 -13.66 -22.08
C GLU A 316 -11.13 -13.36 -20.79
N ASP A 317 -11.47 -12.31 -20.02
CA ASP A 317 -10.77 -11.96 -18.76
C ASP A 317 -11.22 -12.83 -17.57
N SER A 318 -12.40 -13.46 -17.66
CA SER A 318 -12.86 -14.45 -16.68
C SER A 318 -12.09 -15.78 -16.77
N ILE A 319 -11.24 -15.96 -17.78
CA ILE A 319 -10.52 -17.21 -18.08
C ILE A 319 -9.05 -17.16 -17.64
N TYR A 320 -8.55 -16.00 -17.18
CA TYR A 320 -7.23 -15.96 -16.52
C TYR A 320 -7.31 -16.51 -15.10
N VAL A 321 -7.36 -17.84 -15.05
CA VAL A 321 -6.65 -18.67 -14.08
C VAL A 321 -7.05 -18.38 -12.63
N GLU A 322 -8.11 -19.06 -12.19
CA GLU A 322 -8.13 -19.67 -10.86
C GLU A 322 -6.70 -20.13 -10.54
N GLY A 323 -6.11 -19.66 -9.43
CA GLY A 323 -4.67 -19.57 -9.16
C GLY A 323 -3.77 -20.81 -9.27
N GLN A 324 -4.20 -21.88 -9.94
CA GLN A 324 -3.49 -23.10 -10.27
C GLN A 324 -2.44 -22.96 -11.39
N TYR A 325 -2.57 -21.98 -12.30
CA TYR A 325 -1.61 -21.78 -13.42
C TYR A 325 -0.79 -20.49 -13.34
N GLN A 326 -0.90 -19.71 -12.25
CA GLN A 326 -0.14 -18.48 -12.07
C GLN A 326 1.27 -18.80 -11.56
N ASP A 327 2.31 -18.43 -12.33
CA ASP A 327 3.69 -18.47 -11.85
C ASP A 327 3.90 -17.23 -10.97
N PHE A 328 3.89 -17.42 -9.65
CA PHE A 328 4.05 -16.31 -8.70
C PHE A 328 5.31 -15.48 -8.96
N GLU A 329 6.42 -16.10 -9.35
CA GLU A 329 7.68 -15.38 -9.58
C GLU A 329 7.60 -14.47 -10.81
N GLN A 330 7.09 -15.01 -11.92
CA GLN A 330 7.05 -14.30 -13.20
C GLN A 330 5.85 -13.38 -13.34
N ASP A 331 4.70 -13.78 -12.84
CA ASP A 331 3.42 -13.10 -13.06
C ASP A 331 3.11 -12.10 -11.94
N VAL A 332 3.69 -12.26 -10.73
CA VAL A 332 3.40 -11.40 -9.58
C VAL A 332 4.65 -10.72 -9.03
N ARG A 333 5.65 -11.48 -8.56
CA ARG A 333 6.82 -10.92 -7.87
C ARG A 333 7.64 -10.01 -8.76
N ARG A 334 8.06 -10.49 -9.92
CA ARG A 334 8.92 -9.71 -10.82
C ARG A 334 8.25 -8.41 -11.29
N PRO A 335 7.00 -8.41 -11.82
CA PRO A 335 6.35 -7.18 -12.23
C PRO A 335 6.10 -6.21 -11.06
N TYR A 336 5.85 -6.73 -9.86
CA TYR A 336 5.73 -5.90 -8.67
C TYR A 336 7.06 -5.25 -8.29
N LEU A 337 8.14 -6.01 -8.14
CA LEU A 337 9.43 -5.48 -7.70
C LEU A 337 10.11 -4.59 -8.74
N ASP A 338 9.93 -4.88 -10.04
CA ASP A 338 10.37 -3.99 -11.13
C ASP A 338 9.55 -2.69 -11.15
N GLY A 339 8.29 -2.75 -10.70
CA GLY A 339 7.32 -1.67 -10.80
C GLY A 339 7.21 -0.77 -9.57
N ILE A 340 7.47 -1.30 -8.38
CA ILE A 340 7.20 -0.63 -7.10
C ILE A 340 8.15 0.55 -6.88
N TYR A 341 7.60 1.71 -6.49
CA TYR A 341 8.42 2.88 -6.17
C TYR A 341 9.33 2.65 -4.95
N LYS A 342 10.45 3.39 -4.95
CA LYS A 342 11.40 3.49 -3.84
C LYS A 342 11.36 4.88 -3.24
N PHE A 343 10.99 4.97 -1.97
CA PHE A 343 10.83 6.26 -1.30
C PHE A 343 12.16 6.83 -0.80
N GLY A 344 13.19 6.00 -0.66
CA GLY A 344 14.45 6.36 -0.02
C GLY A 344 14.27 6.58 1.47
N VAL A 345 13.57 5.65 2.16
CA VAL A 345 13.38 5.71 3.62
C VAL A 345 14.63 5.22 4.38
N TYR A 346 15.47 4.43 3.71
CA TYR A 346 16.69 3.86 4.27
C TYR A 346 17.85 4.10 3.33
N ASP A 347 19.01 4.43 3.88
CA ASP A 347 20.26 4.55 3.13
C ASP A 347 20.76 3.19 2.64
N ASP A 348 20.58 2.14 3.46
CA ASP A 348 20.97 0.75 3.17
C ASP A 348 19.84 -0.22 3.60
N PRO A 349 18.80 -0.41 2.76
CA PRO A 349 17.69 -1.29 3.11
C PRO A 349 18.08 -2.76 2.99
N ILE A 350 17.54 -3.62 3.87
CA ILE A 350 17.70 -5.07 3.82
C ILE A 350 17.21 -5.58 2.46
N PRO A 351 18.06 -6.24 1.64
CA PRO A 351 17.67 -6.71 0.33
C PRO A 351 16.50 -7.70 0.38
N ALA A 352 15.55 -7.53 -0.53
CA ALA A 352 14.46 -8.48 -0.72
C ALA A 352 14.79 -9.52 -1.80
N VAL A 353 14.42 -10.77 -1.57
CA VAL A 353 14.45 -11.84 -2.57
C VAL A 353 13.56 -11.43 -3.74
N GLY A 354 14.14 -11.41 -4.93
CA GLY A 354 13.42 -10.90 -6.10
C GLY A 354 13.95 -9.60 -6.67
N GLU A 355 14.58 -8.80 -5.81
CA GLU A 355 14.85 -7.41 -6.13
C GLU A 355 16.24 -7.23 -6.77
N GLY A 356 16.32 -6.38 -7.80
CA GLY A 356 17.58 -6.12 -8.50
C GLY A 356 18.11 -7.31 -9.29
N TRP A 357 17.27 -8.28 -9.65
CA TRP A 357 17.64 -9.41 -10.52
C TRP A 357 18.43 -8.93 -11.74
N LYS A 358 19.67 -9.43 -11.89
CA LYS A 358 20.45 -9.24 -13.10
C LYS A 358 19.69 -9.91 -14.26
N ARG A 359 19.41 -9.13 -15.30
CA ARG A 359 18.76 -9.59 -16.54
C ARG A 359 19.55 -10.67 -17.26
#